data_AF-A0A7C1AK92-F1
#
_entry.id   AF-A0A7C1AK92-F1
#
_cell.length_a   1.000
_cell.length_b   1.000
_cell.length_c   1.000
_cell.angle_alpha   90.00
_cell.angle_beta   90.00
_cell.angle_gamma   90.00
#
_symmetry.space_group_name_H-M   'P 1'
#
loop_
_entity.id
_entity.type
_entity.pdbx_description
1 polymer ?
#
loop_
_entity_poly.entity_id
_entity_poly.type
_entity_poly.pdbx_seq_one_letter_code
_entity_poly.pdbx_strand_id
1 'polypeptide(L)'
;MIWHKEFIKTCLLIIWGFAIFQICVSCAVTAKKRYCKAESCYYELRRDIESQKYRYNWLRCIKQFQDVYKQEPADPWASACMYMSGKLYGELYIQSYRNSDKHEAIDIFRGVIKRYPKSRYRAKAAAAIRALETDVSESRRSKTGTQACNTRKKYIPATSRTHQSNRKTVGNITTITGIRHWSNPTYTRIVIDANRETSFTHRLLKKDSSINKP
;
A
#
# COMPACT_ATOMS: atom_id res chain seq x y z
N MET A 1 -30.02 29.70 61.68
CA MET A 1 -30.49 29.75 60.27
C MET A 1 -29.38 30.06 59.23
N ILE A 2 -28.19 30.52 59.65
CA ILE A 2 -27.06 30.84 58.74
C ILE A 2 -26.24 29.59 58.37
N TRP A 3 -26.08 28.66 59.30
CA TRP A 3 -25.29 27.42 59.12
C TRP A 3 -25.83 26.51 58.00
N HIS A 4 -27.15 26.44 57.87
CA HIS A 4 -27.82 25.65 56.83
C HIS A 4 -27.57 26.20 55.42
N LYS A 5 -27.41 27.52 55.27
CA LYS A 5 -27.16 28.16 53.97
C LYS A 5 -25.73 27.94 53.50
N GLU A 6 -24.76 27.98 54.41
CA GLU A 6 -23.36 27.73 54.08
C GLU A 6 -23.11 26.24 53.79
N PHE A 7 -23.77 25.34 54.53
CA PHE A 7 -23.72 23.90 54.26
C PHE A 7 -24.31 23.52 52.88
N ILE A 8 -25.43 24.13 52.49
CA ILE A 8 -26.03 23.92 51.16
C ILE A 8 -25.10 24.42 50.04
N LYS A 9 -24.48 25.59 50.22
CA LYS A 9 -23.53 26.14 49.23
C LYS A 9 -22.31 25.24 49.05
N THR A 10 -21.74 24.72 50.14
CA THR A 10 -20.60 23.79 50.07
C THR A 10 -20.97 22.48 49.38
N CYS A 11 -22.16 21.93 49.65
CA CYS A 11 -22.65 20.73 48.97
C CYS A 11 -22.88 20.99 47.47
N LEU A 12 -23.46 22.14 47.09
CA LEU A 12 -23.67 22.50 45.68
C LEU A 12 -22.35 22.70 44.92
N LEU A 13 -21.32 23.28 45.55
CA LEU A 13 -19.99 23.44 44.94
C LEU A 13 -19.25 22.11 44.74
N ILE A 14 -19.39 21.17 45.69
CA ILE A 14 -18.83 19.82 45.56
C ILE A 14 -19.56 19.03 44.47
N ILE A 15 -20.89 19.15 44.39
CA ILE A 15 -21.71 18.48 43.36
C ILE A 15 -21.39 19.05 41.96
N TRP A 16 -21.20 20.37 41.82
CA TRP A 16 -20.74 20.97 40.57
C TRP A 16 -19.30 20.57 40.20
N GLY A 17 -18.39 20.48 41.17
CA GLY A 17 -17.03 19.98 40.96
C GLY A 17 -16.98 18.52 40.50
N PHE A 18 -17.82 17.65 41.09
CA PHE A 18 -17.95 16.25 40.68
C PHE A 18 -18.66 16.08 39.32
N ALA A 19 -19.64 16.93 39.00
CA ALA A 19 -20.31 16.92 37.70
C ALA A 19 -19.37 17.34 36.56
N ILE A 20 -18.46 18.29 36.79
CA ILE A 20 -17.45 18.70 35.81
C ILE A 20 -16.35 17.64 35.65
N PHE A 21 -16.02 16.89 36.71
CA PHE A 21 -15.04 15.80 36.64
C PHE A 21 -15.55 14.54 35.93
N GLN A 22 -16.88 14.33 35.87
CA GLN A 22 -17.50 13.15 35.25
C GLN A 22 -17.83 13.30 33.75
N ILE A 23 -17.73 14.50 33.16
CA ILE A 23 -18.08 14.72 31.74
C ILE A 23 -17.00 14.24 30.75
N CYS A 24 -15.79 13.90 31.21
CA CYS A 24 -14.71 13.46 30.31
C CYS A 24 -14.62 11.93 30.11
N VAL A 25 -15.48 11.13 30.75
CA VAL A 25 -15.54 9.66 30.57
C VAL A 25 -16.55 9.30 29.48
N SER A 26 -16.47 9.98 28.34
CA SER A 26 -17.16 9.50 27.13
C SER A 26 -16.42 8.28 26.61
N CYS A 27 -17.15 7.18 26.37
CA CYS A 27 -16.65 5.88 25.88
C CYS A 27 -15.79 6.02 24.60
N ALA A 28 -14.52 6.38 24.74
CA ALA A 28 -13.56 6.34 23.65
C ALA A 28 -13.36 4.85 23.28
N VAL A 29 -13.78 4.47 22.08
CA VAL A 29 -13.45 3.17 21.49
C VAL A 29 -11.92 3.06 21.51
N THR A 30 -11.40 2.17 22.35
CA THR A 30 -9.95 2.01 22.55
C THR A 30 -9.24 1.65 21.24
N ALA A 31 -7.98 2.07 21.06
CA ALA A 31 -7.13 1.60 19.96
C ALA A 31 -7.15 0.08 19.81
N LYS A 32 -7.20 -0.66 20.92
CA LYS A 32 -7.37 -2.12 20.93
C LYS A 32 -8.60 -2.58 20.13
N LYS A 33 -9.77 -1.99 20.38
CA LYS A 33 -11.01 -2.37 19.68
C LYS A 33 -10.93 -2.04 18.19
N ARG A 34 -10.35 -0.89 17.83
CA ARG A 34 -10.14 -0.54 16.40
C ARG A 34 -9.13 -1.49 15.73
N TYR A 35 -8.07 -1.88 16.44
CA TYR A 35 -7.08 -2.85 15.97
C TYR A 35 -7.72 -4.22 15.71
N CYS A 36 -8.54 -4.74 16.65
CA CYS A 36 -9.25 -6.00 16.45
C CYS A 36 -10.16 -5.96 15.21
N LYS A 37 -10.82 -4.84 14.95
CA LYS A 37 -11.62 -4.66 13.72
C LYS A 37 -10.76 -4.72 12.46
N ALA A 38 -9.57 -4.12 12.48
CA ALA A 38 -8.63 -4.18 11.37
C ALA A 38 -8.11 -5.61 11.15
N GLU A 39 -7.87 -6.37 12.23
CA GLU A 39 -7.55 -7.80 12.15
C GLU A 39 -8.68 -8.62 11.53
N SER A 40 -9.94 -8.39 11.92
CA SER A 40 -11.09 -9.05 11.30
C SER A 40 -11.13 -8.84 9.78
N CYS A 41 -10.89 -7.60 9.30
CA CYS A 41 -10.79 -7.32 7.86
C CYS A 41 -9.73 -8.21 7.18
N TYR A 42 -8.55 -8.29 7.79
CA TYR A 42 -7.45 -9.11 7.27
C TYR A 42 -7.80 -10.61 7.26
N TYR A 43 -8.42 -11.12 8.33
CA TYR A 43 -8.82 -12.52 8.40
C TYR A 43 -9.90 -12.87 7.39
N GLU A 44 -10.90 -12.00 7.19
CA GLU A 44 -11.92 -12.16 6.16
C GLU A 44 -11.30 -12.19 4.77
N LEU A 45 -10.38 -11.26 4.47
CA LEU A 45 -9.64 -11.25 3.21
C LEU A 45 -8.89 -12.56 2.99
N ARG A 46 -8.20 -13.07 4.02
CA ARG A 46 -7.40 -14.31 3.91
C ARG A 46 -8.24 -15.56 3.72
N ARG A 47 -9.53 -15.55 4.09
CA ARG A 47 -10.45 -16.69 3.88
C ARG A 47 -10.99 -16.75 2.45
N ASP A 48 -11.04 -15.62 1.75
CA ASP A 48 -11.51 -15.54 0.38
C ASP A 48 -10.34 -15.41 -0.60
N ILE A 49 -10.09 -16.48 -1.36
CA ILE A 49 -9.02 -16.55 -2.36
C ILE A 49 -9.27 -15.58 -3.52
N GLU A 50 -10.53 -15.37 -3.91
CA GLU A 50 -10.88 -14.46 -4.99
C GLU A 50 -10.62 -13.02 -4.59
N SER A 51 -10.99 -12.63 -3.37
CA SER A 51 -10.70 -11.30 -2.84
C SER A 51 -9.20 -11.00 -2.71
N GLN A 52 -8.36 -12.01 -2.44
CA GLN A 52 -6.90 -11.84 -2.35
C GLN A 52 -6.24 -11.45 -3.67
N LYS A 53 -6.86 -11.75 -4.82
CA LYS A 53 -6.34 -11.35 -6.14
C LYS A 53 -6.31 -9.83 -6.33
N TYR A 54 -7.20 -9.11 -5.64
CA TYR A 54 -7.39 -7.69 -5.85
C TYR A 54 -6.65 -6.86 -4.81
N ARG A 55 -5.62 -6.14 -5.27
CA ARG A 55 -4.84 -5.17 -4.48
C ARG A 55 -5.70 -4.26 -3.60
N TYR A 56 -6.83 -3.78 -4.11
CA TYR A 56 -7.71 -2.88 -3.37
C TYR A 56 -8.20 -3.48 -2.04
N ASN A 57 -8.49 -4.79 -2.00
CA ASN A 57 -8.98 -5.44 -0.79
C ASN A 57 -7.91 -5.46 0.31
N TRP A 58 -6.65 -5.68 -0.06
CA TRP A 58 -5.51 -5.55 0.85
C TRP A 58 -5.36 -4.12 1.37
N LEU A 59 -5.40 -3.13 0.47
CA LEU A 59 -5.27 -1.72 0.83
C LEU A 59 -6.39 -1.25 1.78
N ARG A 60 -7.62 -1.77 1.61
CA ARG A 60 -8.74 -1.51 2.50
C ARG A 60 -8.43 -1.95 3.94
N CYS A 61 -7.85 -3.14 4.14
CA CYS A 61 -7.50 -3.61 5.48
C CYS A 61 -6.26 -2.90 6.05
N ILE A 62 -5.24 -2.67 5.21
CA ILE A 62 -4.05 -1.87 5.59
C ILE A 62 -4.46 -0.50 6.12
N LYS A 63 -5.38 0.18 5.43
CA LYS A 63 -5.87 1.50 5.81
C LYS A 63 -6.47 1.49 7.22
N GLN A 64 -7.19 0.45 7.61
CA GLN A 64 -7.76 0.38 8.96
C GLN A 64 -6.65 0.39 10.03
N PHE A 65 -5.58 -0.40 9.87
CA PHE A 65 -4.44 -0.35 10.79
C PHE A 65 -3.76 1.03 10.80
N GLN A 66 -3.54 1.62 9.62
CA GLN A 66 -2.94 2.95 9.52
C GLN A 66 -3.80 4.03 10.18
N ASP A 67 -5.12 3.92 10.10
CA ASP A 67 -6.03 4.88 10.71
C ASP A 67 -6.02 4.78 12.24
N VAL A 68 -5.91 3.57 12.81
CA VAL A 68 -5.68 3.41 14.26
C VAL A 68 -4.38 4.09 14.69
N TYR A 69 -3.29 3.86 13.94
CA TYR A 69 -1.99 4.46 14.20
C TYR A 69 -2.02 6.00 14.16
N LYS A 70 -2.69 6.57 13.15
CA LYS A 70 -2.80 8.03 12.96
C LYS A 70 -3.55 8.70 14.10
N GLN A 71 -4.56 8.03 14.66
CA GLN A 71 -5.36 8.58 15.75
C GLN A 71 -4.61 8.54 17.08
N GLU A 72 -3.91 7.44 17.36
CA GLU A 72 -3.32 7.19 18.68
C GLU A 72 -1.88 6.66 18.56
N PRO A 73 -0.91 7.47 18.09
CA PRO A 73 0.47 7.01 17.83
C PRO A 73 1.26 6.68 19.12
N ALA A 74 0.83 7.17 20.28
CA ALA A 74 1.45 6.87 21.57
C ALA A 74 0.88 5.59 22.23
N ASP A 75 -0.24 5.05 21.74
CA ASP A 75 -0.90 3.91 22.34
C ASP A 75 -0.05 2.62 22.20
N PRO A 76 -0.07 1.70 23.19
CA PRO A 76 0.66 0.44 23.10
C PRO A 76 0.37 -0.38 21.83
N TRP A 77 -0.83 -0.27 21.26
CA TRP A 77 -1.24 -0.92 20.02
C TRP A 77 -0.75 -0.22 18.75
N ALA A 78 -0.25 1.02 18.82
CA ALA A 78 0.25 1.76 17.66
C ALA A 78 1.37 1.01 16.94
N SER A 79 2.29 0.41 17.71
CA SER A 79 3.39 -0.39 17.17
C SER A 79 2.91 -1.69 16.50
N ALA A 80 1.83 -2.29 17.01
CA ALA A 80 1.17 -3.44 16.40
C ALA A 80 0.50 -3.06 15.08
N CYS A 81 -0.24 -1.94 15.06
CA CYS A 81 -0.90 -1.41 13.86
C CYS A 81 0.10 -1.18 12.74
N MET A 82 1.18 -0.45 13.02
CA MET A 82 2.25 -0.22 12.03
C MET A 82 2.86 -1.52 11.53
N TYR A 83 3.21 -2.44 12.42
CA TYR A 83 3.78 -3.72 12.03
C TYR A 83 2.84 -4.50 11.12
N MET A 84 1.54 -4.56 11.46
CA MET A 84 0.54 -5.23 10.64
C MET A 84 0.37 -4.56 9.28
N SER A 85 0.36 -3.22 9.20
CA SER A 85 0.36 -2.52 7.91
C SER A 85 1.55 -2.93 7.04
N GLY A 86 2.77 -2.95 7.59
CA GLY A 86 3.96 -3.38 6.86
C GLY A 86 3.88 -4.85 6.42
N LYS A 87 3.39 -5.74 7.29
CA LYS A 87 3.18 -7.16 6.98
C LYS A 87 2.23 -7.35 5.80
N LEU A 88 1.09 -6.66 5.80
CA LEU A 88 0.10 -6.77 4.73
C LEU A 88 0.63 -6.22 3.40
N TYR A 89 1.43 -5.15 3.42
CA TYR A 89 2.12 -4.70 2.20
C TYR A 89 3.13 -5.74 1.69
N GLY A 90 3.85 -6.41 2.60
CA GLY A 90 4.77 -7.51 2.24
C GLY A 90 4.05 -8.70 1.61
N GLU A 91 2.90 -9.11 2.16
CA GLU A 91 2.07 -10.18 1.59
C GLU A 91 1.48 -9.79 0.23
N LEU A 92 1.03 -8.55 0.11
CA LEU A 92 0.55 -7.97 -1.15
C LEU A 92 1.66 -7.89 -2.21
N TYR A 93 2.89 -7.65 -1.81
CA TYR A 93 4.05 -7.74 -2.70
C TYR A 93 4.27 -9.17 -3.19
N ILE A 94 4.14 -10.20 -2.35
CA ILE A 94 4.26 -11.60 -2.77
C ILE A 94 3.22 -11.94 -3.85
N GLN A 95 2.00 -11.42 -3.72
CA GLN A 95 0.94 -11.68 -4.70
C GLN A 95 1.10 -10.89 -5.99
N SER A 96 1.54 -9.62 -5.91
CA SER A 96 1.51 -8.67 -7.04
C SER A 96 2.87 -8.42 -7.69
N TYR A 97 3.96 -8.84 -7.04
CA TYR A 97 5.35 -8.55 -7.40
C TYR A 97 5.66 -7.05 -7.60
N ARG A 98 4.81 -6.17 -7.04
CA ARG A 98 4.95 -4.74 -7.26
C ARG A 98 5.95 -4.15 -6.26
N ASN A 99 7.09 -3.71 -6.77
CA ASN A 99 8.15 -3.14 -5.93
C ASN A 99 7.67 -1.99 -5.03
N SER A 100 6.68 -1.18 -5.44
CA SER A 100 6.17 -0.10 -4.57
C SER A 100 5.61 -0.63 -3.24
N ASP A 101 4.99 -1.81 -3.23
CA ASP A 101 4.45 -2.40 -2.01
C ASP A 101 5.53 -2.91 -1.07
N LYS A 102 6.57 -3.49 -1.67
CA LYS A 102 7.77 -3.88 -0.95
C LYS A 102 8.45 -2.69 -0.28
N HIS A 103 8.60 -1.58 -1.02
CA HIS A 103 9.20 -0.37 -0.46
C HIS A 103 8.34 0.17 0.69
N GLU A 104 7.02 0.25 0.51
CA GLU A 104 6.10 0.69 1.57
C GLU A 104 6.18 -0.21 2.81
N ALA A 105 6.24 -1.54 2.64
CA ALA A 105 6.43 -2.49 3.73
C ALA A 105 7.72 -2.21 4.51
N ILE A 106 8.85 -2.10 3.79
CA ILE A 106 10.17 -1.84 4.37
C ILE A 106 10.18 -0.51 5.12
N ASP A 107 9.62 0.55 4.54
CA ASP A 107 9.62 1.88 5.14
C ASP A 107 8.76 1.93 6.41
N ILE A 108 7.60 1.24 6.41
CA ILE A 108 6.79 1.07 7.62
C ILE A 108 7.58 0.30 8.69
N PHE A 109 8.26 -0.80 8.34
CA PHE A 109 9.07 -1.58 9.29
C PHE A 109 10.25 -0.78 9.86
N ARG A 110 10.94 0.01 9.03
CA ARG A 110 11.97 0.95 9.48
C ARG A 110 11.37 1.96 10.46
N GLY A 111 10.17 2.46 10.17
CA GLY A 111 9.40 3.31 11.07
C GLY A 111 9.10 2.64 12.41
N VAL A 112 8.75 1.35 12.44
CA VAL A 112 8.54 0.60 13.70
C VAL A 112 9.84 0.54 14.50
N ILE A 113 10.95 0.19 13.86
CA ILE A 113 12.26 0.08 14.50
C ILE A 113 12.70 1.41 15.12
N LYS A 114 12.50 2.51 14.38
CA LYS A 114 12.92 3.85 14.79
C LYS A 114 12.03 4.42 15.91
N ARG A 115 10.71 4.32 15.76
CA ARG A 115 9.74 4.98 16.67
C ARG A 115 9.41 4.16 17.90
N TYR A 116 9.53 2.84 17.83
CA TYR A 116 9.15 1.93 18.93
C TYR A 116 10.31 1.00 19.33
N PRO A 117 11.44 1.56 19.79
CA PRO A 117 12.64 0.77 20.09
C PRO A 117 12.44 -0.26 21.21
N LYS A 118 11.49 -0.03 22.12
CA LYS A 118 11.15 -0.94 23.22
C LYS A 118 10.01 -1.91 22.88
N SER A 119 9.41 -1.81 21.70
CA SER A 119 8.28 -2.67 21.33
C SER A 119 8.74 -4.07 20.90
N ARG A 120 7.93 -5.09 21.26
CA ARG A 120 8.09 -6.48 20.76
C ARG A 120 8.12 -6.58 19.23
N TYR A 121 7.55 -5.60 18.53
CA TYR A 121 7.50 -5.57 17.06
C TYR A 121 8.80 -5.08 16.42
N ARG A 122 9.74 -4.50 17.18
CA ARG A 122 11.04 -4.06 16.64
C ARG A 122 11.82 -5.22 16.02
N ALA A 123 11.98 -6.32 16.75
CA ALA A 123 12.72 -7.49 16.28
C ALA A 123 12.01 -8.15 15.07
N LYS A 124 10.68 -8.23 15.12
CA LYS A 124 9.87 -8.76 14.02
C LYS A 124 9.98 -7.90 12.75
N ALA A 125 9.93 -6.58 12.89
CA ALA A 125 10.09 -5.65 11.78
C ALA A 125 11.50 -5.77 11.14
N ALA A 126 12.55 -5.90 11.95
CA ALA A 126 13.90 -6.10 11.45
C ALA A 126 14.05 -7.43 10.68
N ALA A 127 13.42 -8.50 11.17
CA ALA A 127 13.38 -9.78 10.46
C ALA A 127 12.62 -9.69 9.14
N ALA A 128 11.48 -8.99 9.12
CA ALA A 128 10.68 -8.80 7.92
C ALA A 128 11.41 -7.99 6.83
N ILE A 129 12.17 -6.97 7.21
CA ILE A 129 13.03 -6.23 6.26
C ILE A 129 14.04 -7.17 5.60
N ARG A 130 14.76 -7.97 6.39
CA ARG A 130 15.75 -8.93 5.86
C ARG A 130 15.12 -9.90 4.87
N ALA A 131 13.95 -10.46 5.22
CA ALA A 131 13.23 -11.40 4.36
C ALA A 131 12.78 -10.75 3.03
N LEU A 132 12.38 -9.49 3.06
CA LEU A 132 12.02 -8.76 1.84
C LEU A 132 13.27 -8.43 1.01
N GLU A 133 14.38 -8.04 1.62
CA GLU A 133 15.62 -7.70 0.90
C GLU A 133 16.26 -8.92 0.22
N THR A 134 16.25 -10.10 0.86
CA THR A 134 16.78 -11.35 0.27
C THR A 134 16.07 -11.74 -1.01
N ASP A 135 14.75 -11.58 -1.07
CA ASP A 135 13.96 -11.84 -2.28
C ASP A 135 14.37 -10.94 -3.48
N VAL A 136 14.87 -9.72 -3.24
CA VAL A 136 15.46 -8.90 -4.32
C VAL A 136 16.73 -9.56 -4.87
N SER A 137 17.58 -10.06 -3.98
CA SER A 137 18.86 -10.63 -4.37
C SER A 137 18.69 -11.88 -5.21
N GLU A 138 17.71 -12.74 -4.88
CA GLU A 138 17.37 -13.93 -5.66
C GLU A 138 16.72 -13.58 -7.01
N SER A 139 15.76 -12.64 -7.02
CA SER A 139 15.14 -12.15 -8.26
C SER A 139 16.15 -11.50 -9.22
N ARG A 140 17.14 -10.77 -8.69
CA ARG A 140 18.23 -10.18 -9.49
C ARG A 140 19.19 -11.25 -10.00
N ARG A 141 19.57 -12.23 -9.17
CA ARG A 141 20.50 -13.31 -9.54
C ARG A 141 19.94 -14.20 -10.64
N SER A 142 18.62 -14.46 -10.63
CA SER A 142 17.93 -15.19 -11.71
C SER A 142 17.85 -14.41 -13.02
N LYS A 143 17.94 -13.07 -13.01
CA LYS A 143 17.98 -12.23 -14.22
C LYS A 143 19.38 -12.04 -14.81
N THR A 144 20.44 -12.27 -14.03
CA THR A 144 21.84 -12.15 -14.50
C THR A 144 22.41 -13.48 -15.04
N GLY A 145 21.64 -14.58 -14.98
CA GLY A 145 22.08 -15.92 -15.42
C GLY A 145 21.98 -16.25 -16.91
N THR A 146 21.48 -15.34 -17.77
CA THR A 146 21.30 -15.63 -19.21
C THR A 146 21.85 -14.51 -20.10
N GLN A 147 23.12 -14.15 -19.96
CA GLN A 147 23.89 -13.51 -21.04
C GLN A 147 25.37 -13.94 -20.98
N ALA A 148 25.61 -15.20 -21.34
CA ALA A 148 26.92 -15.63 -21.82
C ALA A 148 26.76 -16.82 -22.77
N CYS A 149 26.67 -16.56 -24.07
CA CYS A 149 27.31 -17.37 -25.09
C CYS A 149 27.49 -16.56 -26.37
N ASN A 150 28.75 -16.21 -26.65
CA ASN A 150 29.20 -15.85 -27.97
C ASN A 150 29.05 -17.05 -28.91
N THR A 151 28.29 -16.90 -29.99
CA THR A 151 28.55 -17.66 -31.22
C THR A 151 28.62 -16.68 -32.39
N ARG A 152 29.86 -16.42 -32.81
CA ARG A 152 30.14 -15.96 -34.18
C ARG A 152 29.58 -17.01 -35.14
N LYS A 153 28.45 -16.72 -35.78
CA LYS A 153 28.09 -17.35 -37.06
C LYS A 153 27.64 -16.26 -38.02
N LYS A 154 28.49 -16.07 -39.03
CA LYS A 154 28.24 -15.35 -40.28
C LYS A 154 26.98 -15.94 -40.92
N TYR A 155 25.87 -15.22 -40.88
CA TYR A 155 24.64 -15.61 -41.55
C TYR A 155 24.38 -14.67 -42.72
N ILE A 156 24.43 -15.25 -43.92
CA ILE A 156 24.00 -14.64 -45.18
C ILE A 156 22.48 -14.85 -45.24
N PRO A 157 21.63 -13.80 -45.30
CA PRO A 157 20.21 -14.01 -45.44
C PRO A 157 19.89 -14.24 -46.93
N ALA A 158 19.61 -15.50 -47.27
CA ALA A 158 18.89 -15.84 -48.49
C ALA A 158 17.40 -15.50 -48.32
N THR A 159 17.01 -14.43 -49.00
CA THR A 159 15.73 -14.18 -49.66
C THR A 159 14.46 -14.85 -49.11
N SER A 160 13.66 -14.04 -48.41
CA SER A 160 12.20 -14.14 -48.44
C SER A 160 11.65 -12.88 -49.10
N ARG A 161 11.17 -13.05 -50.33
CA ARG A 161 10.52 -12.04 -51.18
C ARG A 161 9.41 -11.34 -50.38
N THR A 162 9.52 -10.03 -50.17
CA THR A 162 8.93 -8.96 -51.01
C THR A 162 7.41 -9.00 -51.08
N HIS A 163 6.75 -8.35 -50.12
CA HIS A 163 5.64 -7.44 -50.46
C HIS A 163 6.15 -6.02 -50.33
N GLN A 164 6.66 -5.53 -51.45
CA GLN A 164 7.03 -4.14 -51.64
C GLN A 164 5.74 -3.33 -51.76
N SER A 165 5.36 -2.63 -50.70
CA SER A 165 4.59 -1.41 -50.85
C SER A 165 5.58 -0.26 -50.77
N ASN A 166 5.95 0.21 -51.94
CA ASN A 166 6.75 1.40 -52.14
C ASN A 166 5.86 2.60 -51.78
N ARG A 167 6.06 3.23 -50.61
CA ARG A 167 5.57 4.58 -50.36
C ARG A 167 6.59 5.39 -49.56
N LYS A 168 7.26 6.26 -50.33
CA LYS A 168 7.88 7.55 -49.99
C LYS A 168 8.15 7.83 -48.50
N THR A 169 9.42 8.11 -48.22
CA THR A 169 9.96 8.79 -47.05
C THR A 169 9.03 9.86 -46.47
N VAL A 170 8.46 9.56 -45.29
CA VAL A 170 8.04 10.56 -44.31
C VAL A 170 8.86 10.29 -43.06
N GLY A 171 9.81 11.17 -42.79
CA GLY A 171 10.75 11.02 -41.68
C GLY A 171 10.03 10.88 -40.34
N ASN A 172 10.52 9.94 -39.54
CA ASN A 172 10.38 9.93 -38.09
C ASN A 172 8.97 9.81 -37.46
N ILE A 173 8.00 9.23 -38.16
CA ILE A 173 6.68 8.95 -37.57
C ILE A 173 6.67 7.54 -36.94
N THR A 174 6.40 7.47 -35.64
CA THR A 174 6.14 6.21 -34.92
C THR A 174 4.69 5.78 -35.16
N THR A 175 4.47 4.53 -35.59
CA THR A 175 3.13 4.00 -35.83
C THR A 175 2.68 3.18 -34.62
N ILE A 176 1.53 3.53 -34.06
CA ILE A 176 0.87 2.77 -32.98
C ILE A 176 0.24 1.53 -33.60
N THR A 177 0.63 0.36 -33.13
CA THR A 177 0.16 -0.95 -33.62
C THR A 177 -1.04 -1.45 -32.85
N GLY A 178 -1.27 -0.96 -31.63
CA GLY A 178 -2.41 -1.39 -30.82
C GLY A 178 -2.58 -0.61 -29.53
N ILE A 179 -3.79 -0.64 -28.99
CA ILE A 179 -4.12 -0.07 -27.68
C ILE A 179 -4.89 -1.11 -26.87
N ARG A 180 -4.40 -1.40 -25.67
CA ARG A 180 -5.04 -2.30 -24.70
C ARG A 180 -5.33 -1.53 -23.42
N HIS A 181 -6.42 -1.86 -22.75
CA HIS A 181 -6.76 -1.23 -21.49
C HIS A 181 -7.20 -2.26 -20.46
N TRP A 182 -6.98 -1.93 -19.19
CA TRP A 182 -7.61 -2.63 -18.08
C TRP A 182 -8.07 -1.62 -17.04
N SER A 183 -9.29 -1.82 -16.57
CA SER A 183 -9.93 -0.94 -15.61
C SER A 183 -10.18 -1.70 -14.32
N ASN A 184 -9.88 -1.04 -13.20
CA ASN A 184 -10.32 -1.46 -11.87
C ASN A 184 -11.07 -0.28 -11.22
N PRO A 185 -11.74 -0.45 -10.08
CA PRO A 185 -12.52 0.63 -9.45
C PRO A 185 -11.73 1.90 -9.05
N THR A 186 -10.40 1.89 -9.13
CA THR A 186 -9.52 2.97 -8.65
C THR A 186 -8.68 3.64 -9.73
N TYR A 187 -8.50 3.01 -10.90
CA TYR A 187 -7.84 3.60 -12.06
C TYR A 187 -8.03 2.72 -13.31
N THR A 188 -7.86 3.32 -14.48
CA THR A 188 -7.67 2.64 -15.76
C THR A 188 -6.21 2.71 -16.17
N ARG A 189 -5.62 1.59 -16.58
CA ARG A 189 -4.31 1.57 -17.23
C ARG A 189 -4.49 1.31 -18.71
N ILE A 190 -3.79 2.11 -19.49
CA ILE A 190 -3.72 2.03 -20.95
C ILE A 190 -2.30 1.55 -21.31
N VAL A 191 -2.22 0.60 -22.24
CA VAL A 191 -0.97 0.09 -22.83
C VAL A 191 -1.05 0.38 -24.32
N ILE A 192 -0.04 1.08 -24.85
CA ILE A 192 0.04 1.46 -26.27
C ILE A 192 1.21 0.70 -26.87
N ASP A 193 0.91 -0.17 -27.82
CA ASP A 193 1.90 -0.92 -28.58
C ASP A 193 2.34 -0.06 -29.77
N ALA A 194 3.64 0.09 -29.99
CA ALA A 194 4.21 0.89 -31.06
C ALA A 194 5.24 0.07 -31.85
N ASN A 195 5.38 0.37 -33.14
CA ASN A 195 6.29 -0.34 -34.04
C ASN A 195 7.79 -0.07 -33.76
N ARG A 196 8.09 0.98 -33.01
CA ARG A 196 9.44 1.37 -32.60
C ARG A 196 9.42 2.11 -31.26
N GLU A 197 10.54 2.09 -30.56
CA GLU A 197 10.72 2.83 -29.31
C GLU A 197 10.56 4.34 -29.53
N THR A 198 9.85 5.02 -28.64
CA THR A 198 9.52 6.45 -28.76
C THR A 198 9.44 7.08 -27.37
N SER A 199 9.80 8.37 -27.29
CA SER A 199 9.60 9.16 -26.07
C SER A 199 8.11 9.30 -25.77
N PHE A 200 7.74 9.26 -24.49
CA PHE A 200 6.36 9.44 -24.05
C PHE A 200 6.31 10.33 -22.80
N THR A 201 5.18 11.03 -22.62
CA THR A 201 4.87 11.76 -21.38
C THR A 201 3.77 11.00 -20.66
N HIS A 202 3.95 10.76 -19.36
CA HIS A 202 2.92 10.15 -18.53
C HIS A 202 2.08 11.24 -17.86
N ARG A 203 0.76 11.04 -17.80
CA ARG A 203 -0.15 11.90 -17.03
C ARG A 203 -1.14 11.04 -16.27
N LEU A 204 -1.20 11.22 -14.95
CA LEU A 204 -2.20 10.58 -14.11
C LEU A 204 -3.42 11.50 -14.00
N LEU A 205 -4.55 11.07 -14.55
CA LEU A 205 -5.83 11.77 -14.38
C LEU A 205 -6.37 11.49 -12.98
N LYS A 206 -6.84 12.54 -12.29
CA LYS A 206 -7.48 12.40 -10.99
C LYS A 206 -8.91 11.90 -11.20
N LYS A 207 -9.39 11.05 -10.28
CA LYS A 207 -10.77 10.57 -10.25
C LYS A 207 -11.73 11.76 -10.21
N ASP A 208 -12.71 11.78 -11.10
CA ASP A 208 -13.84 12.71 -11.03
C ASP A 208 -14.91 12.17 -10.07
N SER A 209 -15.19 12.91 -9.00
CA SER A 209 -16.17 12.53 -7.98
C SER A 209 -17.62 12.56 -8.47
N SER A 210 -17.91 13.24 -9.58
CA SER A 210 -19.28 13.41 -10.10
C SER A 210 -19.78 12.24 -10.97
N ILE A 211 -18.85 11.47 -11.58
CA ILE A 211 -19.19 10.47 -12.61
C ILE A 211 -19.11 9.03 -12.08
N ASN A 212 -18.65 8.84 -10.83
CA ASN A 212 -18.51 7.54 -10.16
C ASN A 212 -17.77 6.46 -10.99
N LYS A 213 -16.90 6.89 -11.91
CA LYS A 213 -16.03 6.04 -12.73
C LYS A 213 -14.56 6.35 -12.39
N PRO A 214 -13.67 5.34 -12.45
CA PRO A 214 -12.23 5.50 -12.22
C PRO A 214 -11.55 6.37 -13.29
#